data_AF-Q4S0Z4-F1
#
_entry.id   AF-Q4S0Z4-F1
#
_cell.length_a   1.000
_cell.length_b   1.000
_cell.length_c   1.000
_cell.angle_alpha   90.00
_cell.angle_beta   90.00
_cell.angle_gamma   90.00
#
_symmetry.space_group_name_H-M   'P 1'
#
loop_
_entity.id
_entity.type
_entity.pdbx_description
1 polymer ?
#
loop_
_entity_poly.entity_id
_entity_poly.type
_entity_poly.pdbx_seq_one_letter_code
_entity_poly.pdbx_strand_id
1 'polypeptide(L)' 'MKLILLVVVCCLALHNGKGAPRNARYMFVRCSPDGDQANCVTQQTPEMTWSPDLPAKLPASTAQFL' A
#
# COMPACT_ATOMS: atom_id res chain seq x y z
N MET A 1 27.75 24.87 -20.53
CA MET A 1 27.65 23.41 -20.81
C MET A 1 28.02 22.55 -19.59
N LYS A 2 29.17 22.75 -18.94
CA LYS A 2 29.60 21.99 -17.75
C LYS A 2 28.66 22.15 -16.52
N LEU A 3 28.13 23.35 -16.30
CA LEU A 3 27.15 23.63 -15.24
C LEU A 3 25.83 22.90 -15.45
N ILE A 4 25.35 22.81 -16.69
CA ILE A 4 24.10 22.10 -17.03
C ILE A 4 24.27 20.60 -16.77
N LEU A 5 25.42 20.04 -17.17
CA LEU A 5 25.74 18.63 -16.89
C LEU A 5 25.75 18.35 -15.38
N LEU A 6 26.37 19.24 -14.59
CA LEU A 6 26.45 19.10 -13.14
C LEU A 6 25.08 19.16 -12.49
N VAL A 7 24.20 20.07 -12.95
CA VAL A 7 22.80 20.14 -12.49
C VAL A 7 22.03 18.85 -12.83
N VAL A 8 22.16 18.34 -14.06
CA VAL A 8 21.48 17.10 -14.48
C VAL A 8 21.93 15.90 -13.63
N VAL A 9 23.24 15.77 -13.37
CA VAL A 9 23.78 14.70 -12.52
C VAL A 9 23.28 14.81 -11.08
N CYS A 10 23.26 16.03 -10.51
CA CYS A 10 22.71 16.27 -9.17
C CYS A 10 21.22 15.91 -9.09
N CYS A 11 20.42 16.30 -10.09
CA CYS A 11 18.99 15.99 -10.12
C CYS A 11 18.72 14.48 -10.19
N LEU A 12 19.50 13.73 -10.97
CA LEU A 12 19.37 12.27 -11.07
C LEU A 12 19.81 11.56 -9.79
N ALA A 13 20.89 12.02 -9.14
CA ALA A 13 21.36 11.46 -7.87
C ALA A 13 20.41 11.77 -6.70
N LEU A 14 19.75 12.92 -6.73
CA LEU A 14 18.76 13.34 -5.73
C LEU A 14 17.37 12.76 -6.00
N HIS A 15 17.13 12.14 -7.15
CA HIS A 15 15.94 11.36 -7.44
C HIS A 15 15.97 10.04 -6.66
N ASN A 16 16.01 10.17 -5.33
CA ASN A 16 15.73 9.10 -4.39
C ASN A 16 14.25 8.77 -4.52
N GLY A 17 13.89 7.99 -5.53
CA GLY A 17 12.64 7.28 -5.52
C GLY A 17 12.57 6.57 -4.18
N LYS A 18 11.54 6.87 -3.37
CA LYS A 18 11.23 6.07 -2.17
C LYS A 18 11.27 4.63 -2.65
N GLY A 19 12.28 3.87 -2.19
CA GLY A 19 12.52 2.51 -2.67
C GLY A 19 11.28 1.63 -2.48
N ALA A 20 11.35 0.39 -2.97
CA ALA A 20 10.23 -0.53 -2.80
C ALA A 20 9.77 -0.56 -1.32
N PRO A 21 8.44 -0.51 -1.07
CA PRO A 21 7.92 -0.52 0.29
C PRO A 21 8.45 -1.75 1.03
N ARG A 22 8.88 -1.56 2.27
CA ARG A 22 9.39 -2.66 3.11
C ARG A 22 8.27 -3.43 3.80
N ASN A 23 7.15 -2.75 4.05
CA ASN A 23 5.99 -3.29 4.74
C ASN A 23 4.74 -3.14 3.86
N ALA A 24 3.80 -4.04 4.06
CA ALA A 24 2.47 -4.03 3.50
C ALA A 24 1.43 -4.22 4.61
N ARG A 25 0.19 -3.83 4.33
CA ARG A 25 -0.99 -4.16 5.12
C ARG A 25 -2.18 -4.28 4.19
N TYR A 26 -3.09 -5.18 4.50
CA TYR A 26 -4.36 -5.23 3.80
C TYR A 26 -5.35 -4.26 4.45
N MET A 27 -6.12 -3.59 3.61
CA MET A 27 -7.21 -2.72 4.01
C MET A 27 -8.49 -3.24 3.36
N PHE A 28 -9.56 -3.29 4.14
CA PHE A 28 -10.86 -3.78 3.68
C PHE A 28 -11.97 -3.07 4.46
N VAL A 29 -13.20 -3.16 3.96
CA VAL A 29 -14.37 -2.60 4.62
C VAL A 29 -15.25 -3.74 5.15
N ARG A 30 -15.79 -3.56 6.35
CA ARG A 30 -16.81 -4.43 6.92
C ARG A 30 -18.09 -3.61 7.05
N CYS A 31 -19.15 -4.03 6.36
CA CYS A 31 -20.44 -3.33 6.35
C CYS A 31 -21.48 -4.15 7.11
N SER A 32 -22.27 -3.46 7.95
CA SER A 32 -23.36 -4.05 8.71
C SER A 32 -24.67 -3.31 8.40
N PRO A 33 -25.32 -3.61 7.27
CA PRO A 33 -26.46 -2.83 6.81
C PRO A 33 -27.60 -2.81 7.84
N ASP A 34 -28.19 -1.64 8.04
CA ASP A 34 -29.37 -1.39 8.88
C ASP A 34 -30.33 -0.45 8.14
N GLY A 35 -31.41 -1.02 7.60
CA GLY A 35 -32.30 -0.33 6.68
C GLY A 35 -31.55 0.22 5.46
N ASP A 36 -31.63 1.54 5.26
CA ASP A 36 -30.97 2.25 4.15
C ASP A 36 -29.50 2.64 4.46
N GLN A 37 -28.99 2.29 5.65
CA GLN A 37 -27.63 2.62 6.06
C GLN A 37 -26.71 1.41 5.88
N ALA A 38 -25.58 1.59 5.19
CA ALA A 38 -24.63 0.50 4.95
C ALA A 38 -23.72 0.18 6.16
N ASN A 39 -23.53 1.14 7.09
CA ASN A 39 -22.67 1.04 8.27
C ASN A 39 -21.32 0.36 8.01
N CYS A 40 -20.56 0.89 7.04
CA CYS A 40 -19.26 0.36 6.67
C CYS A 40 -18.14 0.95 7.53
N VAL A 41 -17.25 0.09 8.03
CA VAL A 41 -16.06 0.47 8.80
C VAL A 41 -14.82 -0.04 8.07
N THR A 42 -13.84 0.83 7.87
CA THR A 42 -12.53 0.46 7.33
C THR A 42 -11.74 -0.28 8.40
N GLN A 43 -11.28 -1.47 8.06
CA GLN A 43 -10.38 -2.27 8.87
C GLN A 43 -9.07 -2.51 8.15
N GLN A 44 -8.07 -2.88 8.94
CA GLN A 44 -6.73 -3.10 8.44
C GLN A 44 -6.04 -4.22 9.20
N THR A 45 -5.25 -5.03 8.50
CA THR A 45 -4.47 -6.09 9.13
C THR A 45 -3.29 -5.48 9.90
N PRO A 46 -2.59 -6.27 10.75
CA PRO A 46 -1.25 -5.93 11.17
C PRO A 46 -0.34 -5.67 9.97
N GLU A 47 0.74 -4.91 10.18
CA GLU A 47 1.78 -4.78 9.16
C GLU A 47 2.49 -6.12 8.95
N MET A 48 2.90 -6.36 7.72
CA MET A 48 3.68 -7.53 7.34
C MET A 48 4.81 -7.11 6.39
N THR A 49 5.85 -7.94 6.29
CA THR A 49 6.92 -7.73 5.31
C THR A 49 6.34 -7.74 3.90
N TRP A 50 6.66 -6.74 3.10
CA TRP A 50 6.27 -6.71 1.70
C TRP A 50 7.04 -7.78 0.91
N SER A 51 6.33 -8.52 0.06
CA SER A 51 6.90 -9.45 -0.91
C SER A 51 6.10 -9.35 -2.22
N PRO A 52 6.74 -9.48 -3.40
CA PRO A 52 6.02 -9.59 -4.68
C PRO A 52 5.08 -10.81 -4.75
N ASP A 53 5.29 -11.81 -3.89
CA ASP A 53 4.45 -13.01 -3.81
C ASP A 53 3.18 -12.81 -2.98
N LEU A 54 3.05 -11.66 -2.29
CA LEU A 54 1.83 -11.37 -1.55
C LEU A 54 0.65 -11.24 -2.51
N PRO A 55 -0.48 -11.92 -2.24
CA PRO A 55 -1.64 -11.79 -3.08
C PRO A 55 -2.15 -10.35 -3.07
N ALA A 56 -2.54 -9.82 -4.23
CA ALA A 56 -3.05 -8.45 -4.33
C ALA A 56 -4.35 -8.22 -3.53
N LYS A 57 -5.07 -9.29 -3.18
CA LYS A 57 -6.29 -9.29 -2.37
C LYS A 57 -6.22 -10.41 -1.35
N LEU A 58 -6.79 -10.17 -0.15
CA LEU A 58 -6.99 -11.24 0.81
C LEU A 58 -7.89 -12.33 0.21
N PRO A 59 -7.52 -13.62 0.36
CA PRO A 59 -8.37 -14.73 -0.03
C PRO A 59 -9.73 -14.65 0.67
N ALA A 60 -10.80 -15.08 -0.02
CA ALA A 60 -12.14 -15.13 0.57
C ALA A 60 -12.19 -16.04 1.82
N SER A 61 -11.35 -17.09 1.88
CA SER A 61 -11.22 -17.96 3.05
C SER A 61 -10.75 -17.22 4.30
N THR A 62 -10.04 -16.10 4.16
CA THR A 62 -9.57 -15.28 5.29
C THR A 62 -10.73 -14.58 6.01
N ALA A 63 -11.87 -14.37 5.34
CA ALA A 63 -13.05 -13.72 5.93
C ALA A 63 -13.59 -14.44 7.17
N GLN A 64 -13.31 -15.75 7.34
CA GLN A 64 -13.73 -16.52 8.51
C GLN A 64 -12.95 -16.16 9.79
N PHE A 65 -11.79 -15.50 9.65
CA PHE A 65 -10.88 -15.19 10.74
C PHE A 65 -10.81 -13.68 11.05
N LEU A 66 -11.72 -12.88 10.45
CA LEU A 66 -11.82 -11.42 10.58
C LEU A 66 -13.18 -11.01 11.15
#